data_AF-A0A3N5PTX2-F1
#
_entry.id   AF-A0A3N5PTX2-F1
#
_cell.length_a   1.000
_cell.length_b   1.000
_cell.length_c   1.000
_cell.angle_alpha   90.00
_cell.angle_beta   90.00
_cell.angle_gamma   90.00
#
_symmetry.space_group_name_H-M   'P 1'
#
loop_
_entity.id
_entity.type
_entity.pdbx_description
1 polymer ?
#
loop_
_entity_poly.entity_id
_entity_poly.type
_entity_poly.pdbx_seq_one_letter_code
_entity_poly.pdbx_strand_id
1 'polypeptide(L)'
;VQKKKAKILIAEFPGSFYDEISKILLVGKFPSDYSENEVAIISGGTSDQYLVNEIYFTLKFFSKEAERFQDIGVAGVHRLLNKLERLKQFKVIIVVAGFEGALPTVAGGLLPQPIIAVPASVGYGISSGGKVALNSMLSSCANGITVVNIDNGYGAAMAALRILNLK
;
A
#
# COMPACT_ATOMS: atom_id res chain seq x y z
N VAL A 1 -0.75 -10.16 -13.05
CA VAL A 1 -1.15 -10.91 -14.27
C VAL A 1 -0.77 -10.14 -15.52
N GLN A 2 0.09 -10.70 -16.38
CA GLN A 2 0.45 -10.04 -17.65
C GLN A 2 -0.79 -9.82 -18.54
N LYS A 3 -0.87 -8.68 -19.24
CA LYS A 3 -2.03 -8.29 -20.07
C LYS A 3 -2.50 -9.38 -21.05
N LYS A 4 -1.57 -10.12 -21.67
CA LYS A 4 -1.89 -11.25 -22.56
C LYS A 4 -2.62 -12.39 -21.81
N LYS A 5 -2.14 -12.75 -20.61
CA LYS A 5 -2.78 -13.77 -19.76
C LYS A 5 -4.12 -13.28 -19.22
N ALA A 6 -4.21 -12.01 -18.85
CA ALA A 6 -5.45 -11.41 -18.36
C ALA A 6 -6.58 -11.51 -19.41
N LYS A 7 -6.29 -11.25 -20.70
CA LYS A 7 -7.27 -11.42 -21.78
C LYS A 7 -7.87 -12.83 -21.86
N ILE A 8 -7.01 -13.85 -21.72
CA ILE A 8 -7.45 -15.26 -21.75
C ILE A 8 -8.33 -15.54 -20.53
N LEU A 9 -7.88 -15.14 -19.34
CA LEU A 9 -8.61 -15.35 -18.09
C LEU A 9 -9.94 -14.59 -18.05
N ILE A 10 -10.03 -13.39 -18.63
CA ILE A 10 -11.28 -12.63 -18.68
C ILE A 10 -12.32 -13.36 -19.56
N ALA A 11 -11.88 -14.01 -20.64
CA ALA A 11 -12.77 -14.81 -21.48
C ALA A 11 -13.26 -16.08 -20.76
N GLU A 12 -12.40 -16.69 -19.93
CA GLU A 12 -12.72 -17.88 -19.14
C GLU A 12 -13.58 -17.57 -17.90
N PHE A 13 -13.39 -16.39 -17.30
CA PHE A 13 -14.11 -15.93 -16.11
C PHE A 13 -14.87 -14.63 -16.41
N PRO A 14 -16.04 -14.71 -17.07
CA PRO A 14 -16.89 -13.53 -17.31
C PRO A 14 -17.25 -12.81 -16.00
N GLY A 15 -17.13 -11.49 -16.01
CA GLY A 15 -17.36 -10.65 -14.82
C GLY A 15 -16.14 -10.50 -13.90
N SER A 16 -14.97 -11.04 -14.28
CA SER A 16 -13.71 -10.72 -13.62
C SER A 16 -13.30 -9.26 -13.84
N PHE A 17 -12.57 -8.72 -12.87
CA PHE A 17 -12.00 -7.37 -12.92
C PHE A 17 -10.49 -7.45 -13.18
N TYR A 18 -9.97 -6.58 -14.04
CA TYR A 18 -8.53 -6.47 -14.29
C TYR A 18 -8.11 -5.00 -14.20
N ASP A 19 -7.14 -4.71 -13.32
CA ASP A 19 -6.50 -3.41 -13.24
C ASP A 19 -5.23 -3.41 -14.08
N GLU A 20 -5.14 -2.54 -15.10
CA GLU A 20 -4.00 -2.51 -15.99
C GLU A 20 -2.71 -2.02 -15.30
N ILE A 21 -2.85 -1.17 -14.26
CA ILE A 21 -1.73 -0.51 -13.60
C ILE A 21 -1.01 -1.46 -12.64
N SER A 22 -1.74 -2.05 -11.68
CA SER A 22 -1.20 -3.07 -10.76
C SER A 22 -1.07 -4.45 -11.41
N LYS A 23 -1.69 -4.65 -12.58
CA LYS A 23 -1.80 -5.95 -13.24
C LYS A 23 -2.56 -6.97 -12.39
N ILE A 24 -3.37 -6.56 -11.42
CA ILE A 24 -4.21 -7.48 -10.65
C ILE A 24 -5.39 -7.94 -11.50
N LEU A 25 -5.70 -9.25 -11.41
CA LEU A 25 -6.94 -9.82 -11.90
C LEU A 25 -7.70 -10.40 -10.70
N LEU A 26 -8.97 -10.04 -10.56
CA LEU A 26 -9.86 -10.51 -9.51
C LEU A 26 -11.00 -11.30 -10.12
N VAL A 27 -11.29 -12.48 -9.56
CA VAL A 27 -12.42 -13.32 -9.95
C VAL A 27 -13.30 -13.53 -8.74
N GLY A 28 -14.61 -13.30 -8.88
CA GLY A 28 -15.59 -13.50 -7.81
C GLY A 28 -16.44 -12.26 -7.53
N LYS A 29 -17.26 -12.33 -6.49
CA LYS A 29 -18.11 -11.23 -6.05
C LYS A 29 -17.37 -10.34 -5.06
N PHE A 30 -17.51 -9.04 -5.24
CA PHE A 30 -17.05 -8.05 -4.28
C PHE A 30 -18.17 -7.77 -3.28
N PRO A 31 -17.93 -7.93 -1.98
CA PRO A 31 -18.90 -7.51 -0.98
C PRO A 31 -19.15 -6.00 -1.04
N SER A 32 -20.33 -5.58 -0.63
CA SER A 32 -20.73 -4.16 -0.55
C SER A 32 -20.58 -3.57 0.84
N ASP A 33 -20.51 -4.43 1.86
CA ASP A 33 -20.63 -4.02 3.25
C ASP A 33 -19.24 -3.99 3.88
N TYR A 34 -18.73 -2.78 4.07
CA TYR A 34 -17.40 -2.58 4.65
C TYR A 34 -17.51 -1.84 5.97
N SER A 35 -16.58 -2.14 6.88
CA SER A 35 -16.35 -1.29 8.04
C SER A 35 -15.55 -0.05 7.62
N GLU A 36 -15.96 1.12 8.08
CA GLU A 36 -15.22 2.35 7.79
C GLU A 36 -13.85 2.37 8.49
N ASN A 37 -12.91 3.09 7.88
CA ASN A 37 -11.61 3.44 8.46
C ASN A 37 -10.76 2.24 8.91
N GLU A 38 -10.78 1.12 8.17
CA GLU A 38 -9.95 -0.04 8.50
C GLU A 38 -8.48 0.18 8.12
N VAL A 39 -8.20 0.52 6.85
CA VAL A 39 -6.83 0.69 6.35
C VAL A 39 -6.66 2.02 5.61
N ALA A 40 -5.60 2.77 5.92
CA ALA A 40 -5.13 3.84 5.04
C ALA A 40 -3.92 3.36 4.25
N ILE A 41 -3.92 3.60 2.94
CA ILE A 41 -2.78 3.36 2.06
C ILE A 41 -2.22 4.72 1.69
N ILE A 42 -1.01 5.04 2.14
CA ILE A 42 -0.35 6.30 1.83
C ILE A 42 0.81 6.06 0.86
N SER A 43 1.02 6.96 -0.11
CA SER A 43 2.16 6.87 -1.03
C SER A 43 2.85 8.21 -1.29
N GLY A 44 4.14 8.11 -1.62
CA GLY A 44 4.99 9.27 -1.88
C GLY A 44 4.61 10.00 -3.16
N GLY A 45 4.24 9.27 -4.22
CA GLY A 45 3.84 9.85 -5.50
C GLY A 45 2.99 8.91 -6.36
N THR A 46 2.70 9.38 -7.59
CA THR A 46 1.94 8.62 -8.59
C THR A 46 2.70 7.41 -9.14
N SER A 47 4.03 7.43 -9.13
CA SER A 47 4.86 6.28 -9.53
C SER A 47 4.59 5.02 -8.69
N ASP A 48 4.13 5.18 -7.45
CA ASP A 48 3.80 4.08 -6.54
C ASP A 48 2.42 3.46 -6.83
N GLN A 49 1.66 3.98 -7.80
CA GLN A 49 0.25 3.62 -8.02
C GLN A 49 0.04 2.12 -8.28
N TYR A 50 0.98 1.43 -8.92
CA TYR A 50 0.87 -0.02 -9.15
C TYR A 50 0.83 -0.81 -7.82
N LEU A 51 1.60 -0.42 -6.81
CA LEU A 51 1.56 -1.03 -5.49
C LEU A 51 0.34 -0.58 -4.70
N VAL A 52 0.01 0.72 -4.74
CA VAL A 52 -1.19 1.23 -4.07
C VAL A 52 -2.44 0.50 -4.55
N ASN A 53 -2.56 0.30 -5.86
CA ASN A 53 -3.65 -0.47 -6.45
C ASN A 53 -3.57 -1.95 -6.07
N GLU A 54 -2.39 -2.57 -6.06
CA GLU A 54 -2.24 -3.96 -5.64
C GLU A 54 -2.76 -4.17 -4.22
N ILE A 55 -2.35 -3.31 -3.28
CA ILE A 55 -2.79 -3.33 -1.89
C ILE A 55 -4.30 -3.11 -1.80
N TYR A 56 -4.81 -2.05 -2.45
CA TYR A 56 -6.22 -1.67 -2.41
C TYR A 56 -7.14 -2.79 -2.93
N PHE A 57 -6.83 -3.34 -4.11
CA PHE A 57 -7.63 -4.40 -4.71
C PHE A 57 -7.51 -5.73 -3.95
N THR A 58 -6.36 -6.02 -3.35
CA THR A 58 -6.21 -7.17 -2.46
C THR A 58 -7.10 -7.02 -1.22
N LEU A 59 -7.09 -5.86 -0.55
CA LEU A 59 -7.95 -5.61 0.61
C LEU A 59 -9.44 -5.66 0.25
N LYS A 60 -9.83 -5.07 -0.89
CA LYS A 60 -11.20 -5.15 -1.42
C LYS A 60 -11.64 -6.59 -1.67
N PHE A 61 -10.76 -7.43 -2.22
CA PHE A 61 -11.05 -8.86 -2.42
C PHE A 61 -11.35 -9.58 -1.09
N PHE A 62 -10.69 -9.17 -0.01
CA PHE A 62 -10.92 -9.69 1.34
C PHE A 62 -11.97 -8.91 2.15
N SER A 63 -12.85 -8.15 1.48
CA SER A 63 -13.96 -7.44 2.15
C SER A 63 -13.50 -6.36 3.15
N LYS A 64 -12.35 -5.75 2.93
CA LYS A 64 -11.83 -4.67 3.77
C LYS A 64 -11.83 -3.34 3.04
N GLU A 65 -12.32 -2.30 3.70
CA GLU A 65 -12.21 -0.94 3.14
C GLU A 65 -10.80 -0.41 3.30
N ALA A 66 -10.32 0.27 2.26
CA ALA A 66 -9.08 1.01 2.32
C ALA A 66 -9.22 2.37 1.65
N GLU A 67 -8.74 3.43 2.28
CA GLU A 67 -8.65 4.74 1.63
C GLU A 67 -7.24 4.96 1.10
N ARG A 68 -7.13 5.55 -0.11
CA ARG A 68 -5.86 5.83 -0.78
C ARG A 68 -5.52 7.30 -0.65
N PHE A 69 -4.38 7.60 -0.04
CA PHE A 69 -3.81 8.94 0.06
C PHE A 69 -2.52 8.98 -0.76
N GLN A 70 -2.64 9.44 -2.00
CA GLN A 70 -1.51 9.49 -2.92
C GLN A 70 -0.90 10.88 -2.96
N ASP A 71 0.37 10.95 -3.38
CA ASP A 71 1.12 12.20 -3.49
C ASP A 71 1.25 12.93 -2.14
N ILE A 72 1.60 12.21 -1.07
CA ILE A 72 1.87 12.78 0.26
C ILE A 72 3.29 12.46 0.76
N GLY A 73 4.25 12.42 -0.17
CA GLY A 73 5.66 12.13 0.09
C GLY A 73 6.41 13.20 0.90
N VAL A 74 7.64 12.85 1.31
CA VAL A 74 8.48 13.66 2.21
C VAL A 74 8.90 15.00 1.56
N ALA A 75 9.18 15.02 0.26
CA ALA A 75 9.48 16.26 -0.47
C ALA A 75 8.36 17.32 -0.37
N GLY A 76 7.12 16.88 -0.10
CA GLY A 76 5.97 17.72 0.15
C GLY A 76 5.31 17.39 1.48
N VAL A 77 6.08 17.23 2.57
CA VAL A 77 5.58 16.72 3.86
C VAL A 77 4.33 17.46 4.40
N HIS A 78 4.16 18.74 4.07
CA HIS A 78 2.93 19.48 4.39
C HIS A 78 1.65 18.80 3.89
N ARG A 79 1.69 18.08 2.76
CA ARG A 79 0.56 17.32 2.22
C ARG A 79 0.17 16.15 3.13
N LEU A 80 1.16 15.48 3.75
CA LEU A 80 0.91 14.49 4.81
C LEU A 80 0.35 15.16 6.06
N LEU A 81 0.94 16.28 6.51
CA LEU A 81 0.50 16.99 7.71
C LEU A 81 -0.98 17.41 7.61
N ASN A 82 -1.41 17.87 6.43
CA ASN A 82 -2.80 18.25 6.16
C ASN A 82 -3.78 17.08 6.20
N LYS A 83 -3.31 15.83 6.22
CA LYS A 83 -4.14 14.61 6.29
C LYS A 83 -4.07 13.92 7.65
N LEU A 84 -3.28 14.42 8.60
CA LEU A 84 -3.05 13.74 9.88
C LEU A 84 -4.33 13.40 10.65
N GLU A 85 -5.26 14.36 10.78
CA GLU A 85 -6.50 14.11 11.52
C GLU A 85 -7.36 13.02 10.86
N ARG A 86 -7.36 12.94 9.52
CA ARG A 86 -8.03 11.85 8.81
C ARG A 86 -7.30 10.53 8.99
N LEU A 87 -5.97 10.52 8.86
CA LEU A 87 -5.14 9.32 9.01
C LEU A 87 -5.24 8.72 10.42
N LYS A 88 -5.39 9.54 11.47
CA LYS A 88 -5.61 9.10 12.85
C LYS A 88 -6.88 8.26 13.06
N GLN A 89 -7.85 8.34 12.16
CA GLN A 89 -9.10 7.58 12.26
C GLN A 89 -8.96 6.12 11.80
N PHE A 90 -7.89 5.79 11.08
CA PHE A 90 -7.67 4.44 10.57
C PHE A 90 -7.08 3.51 11.62
N LYS A 91 -7.31 2.20 11.48
CA LYS A 91 -6.75 1.19 12.41
C LYS A 91 -5.33 0.75 12.02
N VAL A 92 -5.05 0.64 10.72
CA VAL A 92 -3.74 0.23 10.18
C VAL A 92 -3.33 1.18 9.06
N ILE A 93 -2.05 1.53 9.00
CA ILE A 93 -1.50 2.36 7.92
C ILE A 93 -0.52 1.53 7.09
N ILE A 94 -0.73 1.47 5.79
CA ILE A 94 0.22 0.89 4.83
C ILE A 94 0.90 2.04 4.10
N VAL A 95 2.22 2.08 4.14
CA VAL A 95 3.04 3.17 3.60
C VAL A 95 3.88 2.66 2.45
N VAL A 96 3.63 3.15 1.25
CA VAL A 96 4.40 2.84 0.04
C VAL A 96 5.36 3.98 -0.25
N ALA A 97 6.66 3.68 -0.39
CA ALA A 97 7.63 4.69 -0.81
C ALA A 97 8.84 4.08 -1.51
N GLY A 98 9.29 4.73 -2.58
CA GLY A 98 10.59 4.50 -3.21
C GLY A 98 11.63 5.55 -2.79
N PHE A 99 12.63 5.79 -3.64
CA PHE A 99 13.76 6.68 -3.36
C PHE A 99 14.45 6.37 -2.01
N GLU A 100 14.58 7.33 -1.10
CA GLU A 100 15.15 7.16 0.23
C GLU A 100 14.23 6.41 1.22
N GLY A 101 12.98 6.12 0.84
CA GLY A 101 12.05 5.34 1.66
C GLY A 101 11.75 5.95 3.03
N ALA A 102 11.85 7.28 3.18
CA ALA A 102 11.73 7.95 4.48
C ALA A 102 10.28 8.13 4.98
N LEU A 103 9.28 7.99 4.10
CA LEU A 103 7.88 8.24 4.43
C LEU A 103 7.36 7.38 5.61
N PRO A 104 7.65 6.06 5.72
CA PRO A 104 7.25 5.26 6.88
C PRO A 104 7.83 5.77 8.19
N THR A 105 9.10 6.22 8.20
CA THR A 105 9.73 6.81 9.39
C THR A 105 9.01 8.07 9.83
N VAL A 106 8.68 8.96 8.89
CA VAL A 106 7.91 10.18 9.19
C VAL A 106 6.51 9.82 9.71
N ALA A 107 5.82 8.90 9.06
CA ALA A 107 4.50 8.44 9.49
C ALA A 107 4.54 7.83 10.90
N GLY A 108 5.54 7.01 11.23
CA GLY A 108 5.69 6.37 12.55
C GLY A 108 6.02 7.34 13.67
N GLY A 109 6.56 8.51 13.35
CA GLY A 109 6.72 9.61 14.33
C GLY A 109 5.43 10.41 14.58
N LEU A 110 4.45 10.34 13.67
CA LEU A 110 3.25 11.20 13.68
C LEU A 110 1.95 10.45 14.00
N LEU A 111 1.91 9.14 13.77
CA LEU A 111 0.71 8.31 13.84
C LEU A 111 0.89 7.18 14.87
N PRO A 112 -0.07 6.96 15.79
CA PRO A 112 0.03 5.93 16.82
C PRO A 112 -0.26 4.50 16.32
N GLN A 113 -0.76 4.34 15.08
CA GLN A 113 -1.18 3.06 14.53
C GLN A 113 -0.01 2.18 14.09
N PRO A 114 -0.21 0.85 14.00
CA PRO A 114 0.75 -0.03 13.34
C PRO A 114 0.96 0.39 11.88
N ILE A 115 2.23 0.45 11.47
CA ILE A 115 2.65 0.82 10.13
C ILE A 115 3.23 -0.39 9.41
N ILE A 116 2.72 -0.66 8.21
CA ILE A 116 3.29 -1.64 7.29
C ILE A 116 3.98 -0.88 6.16
N ALA A 117 5.30 -0.93 6.11
CA ALA A 117 6.12 -0.26 5.12
C ALA A 117 6.37 -1.16 3.91
N VAL A 118 6.07 -0.64 2.71
CA VAL A 118 6.25 -1.32 1.42
C VAL A 118 7.30 -0.57 0.61
N PRO A 119 8.54 -1.08 0.53
CA PRO A 119 9.56 -0.48 -0.30
C PRO A 119 9.18 -0.63 -1.77
N ALA A 120 9.04 0.48 -2.49
CA ALA A 120 8.80 0.45 -3.92
C ALA A 120 10.13 0.42 -4.69
N SER A 121 10.19 -0.31 -5.80
CA SER A 121 11.37 -0.35 -6.68
C SER A 121 11.56 0.90 -7.53
N VAL A 122 10.68 1.90 -7.40
CA VAL A 122 10.76 3.18 -8.11
C VAL A 122 11.94 4.04 -7.66
N GLY A 123 12.45 4.84 -8.59
CA GLY A 123 13.60 5.71 -8.40
C GLY A 123 14.66 5.44 -9.46
N TYR A 124 15.77 6.17 -9.36
CA TYR A 124 16.89 6.07 -10.29
C TYR A 124 18.21 6.22 -9.53
N GLY A 125 19.33 5.91 -10.22
CA GLY A 125 20.66 5.95 -9.64
C GLY A 125 20.76 5.03 -8.43
N ILE A 126 21.18 5.59 -7.29
CA ILE A 126 21.37 4.84 -6.03
C ILE A 126 20.06 4.21 -5.54
N SER A 127 18.92 4.86 -5.79
CA SER A 127 17.62 4.36 -5.33
C SER A 127 16.98 3.32 -6.26
N SER A 128 17.64 2.97 -7.38
CA SER A 128 17.12 2.00 -8.34
C SER A 128 16.88 0.63 -7.69
N GLY A 129 15.74 0.01 -8.02
CA GLY A 129 15.41 -1.34 -7.56
C GLY A 129 15.06 -1.46 -6.08
N GLY A 130 14.77 -0.34 -5.39
CA GLY A 130 14.15 -0.33 -4.06
C GLY A 130 15.04 -0.75 -2.88
N LYS A 131 16.31 -1.08 -3.11
CA LYS A 131 17.23 -1.51 -2.04
C LYS A 131 17.49 -0.42 -1.00
N VAL A 132 17.62 0.84 -1.44
CA VAL A 132 17.79 1.98 -0.53
C VAL A 132 16.54 2.16 0.32
N ALA A 133 15.36 2.16 -0.31
CA ALA A 133 14.09 2.25 0.40
C ALA A 133 13.94 1.12 1.44
N LEU A 134 14.22 -0.13 1.05
CA LEU A 134 14.17 -1.28 1.95
C LEU A 134 15.10 -1.12 3.17
N ASN A 135 16.37 -0.82 2.92
CA ASN A 135 17.36 -0.67 4.00
C ASN A 135 17.01 0.50 4.92
N SER A 136 16.59 1.63 4.35
CA SER A 136 16.13 2.80 5.09
C SER A 136 14.96 2.47 6.01
N MET A 137 13.92 1.83 5.47
CA MET A 137 12.74 1.41 6.24
C MET A 137 13.10 0.43 7.37
N LEU A 138 13.99 -0.54 7.12
CA LEU A 138 14.46 -1.49 8.14
C LEU A 138 15.34 -0.85 9.21
N SER A 139 16.09 0.20 8.85
CA SER A 139 16.97 0.95 9.76
C SER A 139 16.23 2.01 10.58
N SER A 140 14.93 2.19 10.36
CA SER A 140 14.14 3.22 11.04
C SER A 140 14.13 3.05 12.55
N CYS A 141 14.29 4.16 13.28
CA CYS A 141 14.10 4.20 14.72
C CYS A 141 12.65 4.47 15.14
N ALA A 142 11.75 4.71 14.18
CA ALA A 142 10.34 4.90 14.48
C ALA A 142 9.69 3.57 14.89
N ASN A 143 8.98 3.61 16.01
CA ASN A 143 8.33 2.43 16.58
C ASN A 143 7.12 1.99 15.73
N GLY A 144 6.81 0.68 15.78
CA GLY A 144 5.59 0.15 15.18
C GLY A 144 5.65 -0.05 13.66
N ILE A 145 6.83 0.06 13.04
CA ILE A 145 7.04 -0.21 11.62
C ILE A 145 7.36 -1.69 11.39
N THR A 146 6.59 -2.33 10.51
CA THR A 146 6.88 -3.65 9.95
C THR A 146 7.16 -3.51 8.45
N VAL A 147 8.28 -4.04 7.97
CA VAL A 147 8.69 -3.90 6.56
C VAL A 147 8.44 -5.19 5.80
N VAL A 148 7.82 -5.09 4.62
CA VAL A 148 7.68 -6.22 3.69
C VAL A 148 8.76 -6.18 2.60
N ASN A 149 8.85 -7.24 1.79
CA ASN A 149 9.74 -7.26 0.64
C ASN A 149 9.45 -6.12 -0.34
N ILE A 150 10.46 -5.77 -1.13
CA ILE A 150 10.34 -4.79 -2.22
C ILE A 150 9.20 -5.20 -3.16
N ASP A 151 8.35 -4.24 -3.50
CA ASP A 151 7.17 -4.40 -4.35
C ASP A 151 6.15 -5.46 -3.86
N ASN A 152 6.11 -5.78 -2.57
CA ASN A 152 5.19 -6.78 -2.03
C ASN A 152 3.92 -6.16 -1.45
N GLY A 153 3.10 -5.54 -2.30
CA GLY A 153 1.82 -4.96 -1.90
C GLY A 153 0.82 -6.00 -1.41
N TYR A 154 0.79 -7.18 -2.02
CA TYR A 154 -0.02 -8.31 -1.54
C TYR A 154 0.35 -8.70 -0.10
N GLY A 155 1.64 -8.87 0.20
CA GLY A 155 2.12 -9.21 1.54
C GLY A 155 1.74 -8.16 2.58
N ALA A 156 1.77 -6.87 2.20
CA ALA A 156 1.33 -5.78 3.07
C ALA A 156 -0.18 -5.85 3.36
N ALA A 157 -1.01 -6.09 2.34
CA ALA A 157 -2.45 -6.28 2.52
C ALA A 157 -2.74 -7.48 3.44
N MET A 158 -2.05 -8.61 3.24
CA MET A 158 -2.20 -9.79 4.10
C MET A 158 -1.77 -9.55 5.55
N ALA A 159 -0.71 -8.77 5.77
CA ALA A 159 -0.30 -8.37 7.11
C ALA A 159 -1.38 -7.50 7.79
N ALA A 160 -1.93 -6.51 7.08
CA ALA A 160 -3.01 -5.67 7.59
C ALA A 160 -4.25 -6.49 7.94
N LEU A 161 -4.65 -7.45 7.09
CA LEU A 161 -5.76 -8.36 7.37
C LEU A 161 -5.56 -9.15 8.66
N ARG A 162 -4.35 -9.65 8.90
CA ARG A 162 -4.03 -10.38 10.12
C ARG A 162 -4.14 -9.47 11.33
N ILE A 163 -3.56 -8.27 11.28
CA ILE A 163 -3.66 -7.28 12.37
C ILE A 163 -5.12 -6.95 12.70
N LEU A 164 -5.95 -6.70 11.69
CA LEU A 164 -7.36 -6.35 11.86
C LEU A 164 -8.23 -7.50 12.42
N ASN A 165 -7.82 -8.75 12.21
CA ASN A 165 -8.57 -9.93 12.61
C ASN A 165 -8.07 -10.56 13.92
N LEU A 166 -7.04 -10.01 14.55
CA LEU A 166 -6.65 -10.39 15.91
C LEU A 166 -7.76 -9.92 16.87
N LYS A 167 -8.26 -10.87 17.67
CA LYS A 167 -9.28 -10.64 18.69
C LYS A 167 -8.64 -10.17 19.99
#